data_AF-A0A6J6NZP1-F1
#
_entry.id   AF-A0A6J6NZP1-F1
#
_cell.length_a   1.000
_cell.length_b   1.000
_cell.length_c   1.000
_cell.angle_alpha   90.00
_cell.angle_beta   90.00
_cell.angle_gamma   90.00
#
_symmetry.space_group_name_H-M   'P 1'
#
loop_
_entity.id
_entity.type
_entity.pdbx_description
1 polymer ?
#
loop_
_entity_poly.entity_id
_entity_poly.type
_entity_poly.pdbx_seq_one_letter_code
_entity_poly.pdbx_strand_id
1 'polypeptide(L)'
;MIGVRKYLKEGEFNKEAERAFAFVRDFGFFGPERGEDRVAFSSGRLGVEIMYDDRDGRVITIVRAYLAERNPRAGLGCLYVQAGLGPQQDVRDIARSAKQLPASLESQATAFRKLLPALSGVDGPDLLLRCHGR
;
A
#
# COMPACT_ATOMS: atom_id res chain seq x y z
N MET A 1 -17.90 19.37 8.77
CA MET A 1 -18.18 18.47 9.91
C MET A 1 -16.91 17.71 10.21
N ILE A 2 -16.31 17.91 11.38
CA ILE A 2 -15.17 17.10 11.84
C ILE A 2 -15.78 15.76 12.26
N GLY A 3 -15.62 14.73 11.43
CA GLY A 3 -16.08 13.39 11.75
C GLY A 3 -15.29 12.85 12.93
N VAL A 4 -15.99 12.40 13.98
CA VAL A 4 -15.33 11.71 15.10
C VAL A 4 -14.76 10.40 14.56
N ARG A 5 -13.43 10.26 14.61
CA ARG A 5 -12.76 9.01 14.20
C ARG A 5 -13.21 7.85 15.08
N LYS A 6 -13.50 6.72 14.45
CA LYS A 6 -14.08 5.55 15.10
C LYS A 6 -13.04 4.70 15.82
N TYR A 7 -11.85 4.54 15.23
CA TYR A 7 -10.88 3.57 15.74
C TYR A 7 -9.50 4.14 16.10
N LEU A 8 -9.04 5.17 15.38
CA LEU A 8 -7.69 5.71 15.50
C LEU A 8 -7.69 7.19 15.87
N LYS A 9 -6.61 7.64 16.51
CA LYS A 9 -6.41 9.07 16.73
C LYS A 9 -5.94 9.75 15.45
N GLU A 10 -6.14 11.05 15.36
CA GLU A 10 -5.62 11.87 14.26
C GLU A 10 -4.10 11.73 14.15
N GLY A 11 -3.58 11.56 12.94
CA GLY A 11 -2.15 11.44 12.64
C GLY A 11 -1.47 10.12 13.06
N GLU A 12 -2.14 9.28 13.86
CA GLU A 12 -1.61 7.98 14.29
C GLU A 12 -1.32 7.07 13.08
N PHE A 13 -2.26 7.03 12.13
CA PHE A 13 -2.09 6.29 10.89
C PHE A 13 -0.86 6.74 10.11
N ASN A 14 -0.72 8.05 9.83
CA ASN A 14 0.36 8.55 9.00
C ASN A 14 1.74 8.21 9.59
N LYS A 15 1.89 8.36 10.91
CA LYS A 15 3.13 8.04 11.63
C LYS A 15 3.49 6.56 11.48
N GLU A 16 2.53 5.68 11.73
CA GLU A 16 2.77 4.23 11.68
C GLU A 16 3.01 3.74 10.24
N ALA A 17 2.26 4.27 9.27
CA ALA A 17 2.40 3.92 7.85
C ALA A 17 3.75 4.37 7.29
N GLU A 18 4.19 5.58 7.62
CA GLU A 18 5.51 6.08 7.24
C GLU A 18 6.62 5.20 7.81
N ARG A 19 6.52 4.79 9.09
CA ARG A 19 7.50 3.89 9.71
C ARG A 19 7.55 2.54 8.99
N ALA A 20 6.39 1.91 8.76
CA ALA A 20 6.33 0.58 8.18
C ALA A 20 6.84 0.55 6.72
N PHE A 21 6.58 1.61 5.95
CA PHE A 21 6.97 1.71 4.55
C PHE A 21 8.27 2.46 4.30
N ALA A 22 9.01 2.89 5.33
CA ALA A 22 10.26 3.65 5.17
C ALA A 22 11.30 2.97 4.25
N PHE A 23 11.29 1.63 4.18
CA PHE A 23 12.17 0.82 3.34
C PHE A 23 12.04 1.12 1.83
N VAL A 24 10.93 1.70 1.36
CA VAL A 24 10.75 1.98 -0.09
C VAL A 24 11.78 2.97 -0.62
N ARG A 25 12.38 3.77 0.26
CA ARG A 25 13.48 4.68 -0.09
C ARG A 25 14.70 3.92 -0.62
N ASP A 26 14.96 2.72 -0.08
CA ASP A 26 16.05 1.85 -0.55
C ASP A 26 15.80 1.32 -1.97
N PHE A 27 14.55 1.43 -2.46
CA PHE A 27 14.11 1.07 -3.81
C PHE A 27 13.90 2.28 -4.72
N GLY A 28 14.41 3.46 -4.33
CA GLY A 28 14.35 4.68 -5.16
C GLY A 28 13.00 5.40 -5.16
N PHE A 29 12.16 5.14 -4.16
CA PHE A 29 10.96 5.94 -3.93
C PHE A 29 11.28 7.20 -3.12
N PHE A 30 10.60 8.30 -3.46
CA PHE A 30 10.61 9.60 -2.79
C PHE A 30 9.34 9.79 -1.95
N GLY A 31 9.39 10.72 -0.99
CA GLY A 31 8.30 11.02 -0.06
C GLY A 31 8.66 10.80 1.41
N PRO A 32 7.66 10.74 2.32
CA PRO A 32 6.24 10.59 2.02
C PRO A 32 5.50 11.91 1.72
N GLU A 33 4.51 11.83 0.84
CA GLU A 33 3.41 12.80 0.79
C GLU A 33 2.33 12.38 1.79
N ARG A 34 1.90 13.30 2.65
CA ARG A 34 0.90 13.04 3.69
C ARG A 34 -0.43 13.68 3.31
N GLY A 35 -1.51 12.93 3.48
CA GLY A 35 -2.89 13.40 3.45
C GLY A 35 -3.67 12.87 4.64
N GLU A 36 -4.94 13.26 4.75
CA GLU A 36 -5.85 12.69 5.75
C GLU A 36 -5.95 11.18 5.54
N ASP A 37 -5.47 10.40 6.51
CA ASP A 37 -5.44 8.93 6.47
C ASP A 37 -4.81 8.35 5.20
N ARG A 38 -3.82 9.06 4.65
CA ARG A 38 -3.08 8.67 3.45
C ARG A 38 -1.60 8.99 3.57
N VAL A 39 -0.77 8.02 3.19
CA VAL A 39 0.68 8.19 2.99
C VAL A 39 1.01 7.67 1.61
N ALA A 40 1.71 8.47 0.80
CA ALA A 40 2.10 8.09 -0.55
C ALA A 40 3.60 8.24 -0.77
N PHE A 41 4.15 7.31 -1.55
CA PHE A 41 5.52 7.36 -2.05
C PHE A 41 5.51 7.15 -3.56
N SER A 42 6.45 7.78 -4.26
CA SER A 42 6.53 7.71 -5.72
C SER A 42 7.96 7.52 -6.19
N SER A 43 8.15 6.87 -7.33
CA SER A 43 9.40 6.76 -8.06
C SER A 43 9.17 7.17 -9.51
N GLY A 44 10.21 7.13 -10.34
CA GLY A 44 10.07 7.43 -11.77
C GLY A 44 9.14 6.49 -12.55
N ARG A 45 8.77 5.33 -11.98
CA ARG A 45 7.93 4.31 -12.67
C ARG A 45 6.76 3.81 -11.85
N LEU A 46 6.83 3.89 -10.52
CA LEU A 46 5.83 3.33 -9.61
C LEU A 46 5.38 4.36 -8.59
N GLY A 47 4.16 4.22 -8.09
CA GLY A 47 3.66 4.89 -6.91
C GLY A 47 3.03 3.88 -5.97
N VAL A 48 3.14 4.10 -4.67
CA VAL A 48 2.43 3.33 -3.65
C VAL A 48 1.69 4.27 -2.73
N GLU A 49 0.40 4.01 -2.55
CA GLU A 49 -0.50 4.79 -1.71
C GLU A 49 -1.05 3.88 -0.61
N ILE A 50 -0.79 4.23 0.63
CA ILE A 50 -1.26 3.53 1.82
C ILE A 50 -2.34 4.41 2.43
N MET A 51 -3.55 3.87 2.54
CA MET A 51 -4.74 4.58 3.00
C MET A 51 -5.38 3.84 4.15
N TYR A 52 -6.11 4.55 4.99
CA TYR A 52 -6.93 3.96 6.04
C TYR A 52 -8.40 4.32 5.85
N ASP A 53 -9.24 3.29 5.79
CA ASP A 53 -10.69 3.44 5.82
C ASP A 53 -11.18 3.28 7.27
N ASP A 54 -11.52 4.40 7.90
CA ASP A 54 -12.03 4.44 9.27
C ASP A 54 -13.45 3.85 9.41
N ARG A 55 -14.21 3.69 8.32
CA ARG A 55 -15.55 3.09 8.38
C ARG A 55 -15.44 1.61 8.71
N ASP A 56 -14.59 0.92 7.97
CA ASP A 56 -14.37 -0.53 8.08
C ASP A 56 -13.20 -0.91 8.98
N GLY A 57 -12.36 0.06 9.32
CA GLY A 57 -11.12 -0.10 10.06
C GLY A 57 -10.13 -0.94 9.27
N ARG A 58 -9.83 -0.52 8.03
CA ARG A 58 -8.98 -1.26 7.10
C ARG A 58 -7.85 -0.40 6.54
N VAL A 59 -6.68 -1.00 6.41
CA VAL A 59 -5.55 -0.46 5.65
C VAL A 59 -5.64 -0.95 4.21
N ILE A 60 -5.52 -0.02 3.26
CA ILE A 60 -5.57 -0.30 1.83
C ILE A 60 -4.25 0.18 1.23
N THR A 61 -3.50 -0.72 0.58
CA THR A 61 -2.31 -0.34 -0.21
C THR A 61 -2.60 -0.49 -1.70
N ILE A 62 -2.48 0.60 -2.44
CA ILE A 62 -2.64 0.66 -3.89
C ILE A 62 -1.28 0.93 -4.52
N VAL A 63 -0.91 0.13 -5.52
CA VAL A 63 0.26 0.36 -6.36
C VAL A 63 -0.19 0.93 -7.70
N ARG A 64 0.45 2.01 -8.13
CA ARG A 64 0.29 2.65 -9.44
C ARG A 64 1.56 2.44 -10.25
N ALA A 65 1.45 2.23 -11.55
CA ALA A 65 2.58 2.48 -12.46
C ALA A 65 2.32 3.66 -13.38
N TYR A 66 3.41 4.25 -13.85
CA TYR A 66 3.44 5.31 -14.85
C TYR A 66 3.97 4.72 -16.16
N LEU A 67 3.09 4.15 -16.98
CA LEU A 67 3.44 3.43 -18.22
C LEU A 67 2.96 4.21 -19.45
N ALA A 68 3.74 5.20 -19.89
CA ALA A 68 3.38 6.06 -21.02
C ALA A 68 1.93 6.61 -20.90
N GLU A 69 1.02 6.21 -21.79
CA GLU A 69 -0.38 6.67 -21.77
C GLU A 69 -1.29 5.89 -20.80
N ARG A 70 -0.76 4.85 -20.14
CA ARG A 70 -1.51 4.02 -19.17
C ARG A 70 -0.97 4.21 -17.76
N ASN A 71 -1.89 4.41 -16.82
CA ASN A 71 -1.56 4.52 -15.40
C ASN A 71 -2.31 3.44 -14.60
N PRO A 72 -1.99 2.15 -14.78
CA PRO A 72 -2.69 1.09 -14.08
C PRO A 72 -2.50 1.26 -12.58
N ARG A 73 -3.60 1.06 -11.86
CA ARG A 73 -3.68 1.01 -10.39
C ARG A 73 -4.25 -0.33 -9.97
N ALA A 74 -3.63 -0.94 -8.98
CA ALA A 74 -3.98 -2.25 -8.45
C ALA A 74 -3.73 -2.33 -6.95
N GLY A 75 -4.60 -3.03 -6.24
CA GLY A 75 -4.47 -3.35 -4.83
C GLY A 75 -3.34 -4.36 -4.59
N LEU A 76 -2.65 -4.18 -3.47
CA LEU A 76 -1.53 -5.02 -3.06
C LEU A 76 -1.90 -6.51 -2.99
N GLY A 77 -3.10 -6.85 -2.50
CA GLY A 77 -3.55 -8.22 -2.39
C GLY A 77 -3.65 -8.95 -3.73
N CYS A 78 -4.21 -8.30 -4.76
CA CYS A 78 -4.27 -8.89 -6.10
C CYS A 78 -2.86 -9.13 -6.65
N LEU A 79 -1.99 -8.12 -6.55
CA LEU A 79 -0.62 -8.20 -7.07
C LEU A 79 0.19 -9.30 -6.38
N TYR A 80 0.05 -9.43 -5.06
CA TYR A 80 0.71 -10.46 -4.27
C TYR A 80 0.32 -11.87 -4.72
N VAL A 81 -0.98 -12.11 -4.92
CA VAL A 81 -1.50 -13.40 -5.41
C VAL A 81 -1.06 -13.67 -6.85
N GLN A 82 -1.20 -12.70 -7.74
CA GLN A 82 -0.85 -12.85 -9.16
C GLN A 82 0.66 -13.00 -9.40
N ALA A 83 1.49 -12.49 -8.48
CA ALA A 83 2.93 -12.73 -8.47
C ALA A 83 3.32 -14.12 -7.91
N GLY A 84 2.36 -14.92 -7.44
CA GLY A 84 2.62 -16.25 -6.87
C GLY A 84 3.29 -16.21 -5.50
N LEU A 85 3.20 -15.09 -4.77
CA LEU A 85 3.88 -14.92 -3.47
C LEU A 85 3.12 -15.54 -2.30
N GLY A 86 1.87 -15.90 -2.50
CA GLY A 86 1.02 -16.55 -1.51
C GLY A 86 -0.46 -16.18 -1.66
N PRO A 87 -1.33 -16.71 -0.80
CA PRO A 87 -2.75 -16.39 -0.79
C PRO A 87 -3.02 -14.97 -0.25
N GLN A 88 -4.19 -14.40 -0.57
CA GLN A 88 -4.55 -13.03 -0.16
C GLN A 88 -4.55 -12.84 1.37
N GLN A 89 -4.84 -13.90 2.12
CA GLN A 89 -4.91 -13.93 3.58
C GLN A 89 -3.56 -13.64 4.26
N ASP A 90 -2.45 -13.74 3.53
CA ASP A 90 -1.12 -13.37 4.02
C ASP A 90 -0.96 -11.83 4.14
N VAL A 91 -1.80 -11.07 3.45
CA VAL A 91 -1.81 -9.61 3.43
C VAL A 91 -2.93 -9.09 4.34
N ARG A 92 -2.60 -8.82 5.60
CA ARG A 92 -3.57 -8.37 6.61
C ARG A 92 -3.97 -6.93 6.37
N ASP A 93 -5.27 -6.69 6.26
CA ASP A 93 -5.85 -5.35 6.04
C ASP A 93 -6.65 -4.82 7.24
N ILE A 94 -7.09 -5.68 8.17
CA ILE A 94 -7.91 -5.25 9.33
C ILE A 94 -7.06 -4.53 10.39
N ALA A 95 -7.46 -3.30 10.73
CA ALA A 95 -6.80 -2.42 11.70
C ALA A 95 -7.83 -1.62 12.53
N ARG A 96 -8.72 -2.30 13.26
CA ARG A 96 -9.82 -1.69 14.05
C ARG A 96 -9.39 -1.18 15.44
N SER A 97 -8.09 -1.06 15.67
CA SER A 97 -7.53 -0.58 16.93
C SER A 97 -6.08 -0.16 16.75
N ALA A 98 -5.60 0.72 17.65
CA ALA A 98 -4.20 1.12 17.75
C ALA A 98 -3.23 -0.06 17.83
N LYS A 99 -3.63 -1.19 18.43
CA LYS A 99 -2.80 -2.40 18.53
C LYS A 99 -2.74 -3.18 17.21
N GLN A 100 -3.82 -3.19 16.42
CA GLN A 100 -3.89 -3.92 15.16
C GLN A 100 -3.26 -3.16 14.00
N LEU A 101 -3.26 -1.83 14.06
CA LEU A 101 -2.73 -0.98 13.01
C LEU A 101 -1.26 -1.29 12.66
N PRO A 102 -0.31 -1.32 13.61
CA PRO A 102 1.08 -1.66 13.31
C PRO A 102 1.21 -3.04 12.65
N ALA A 103 0.47 -4.04 13.17
CA ALA A 103 0.53 -5.40 12.65
C ALA A 103 -0.02 -5.52 11.21
N SER A 104 -1.07 -4.76 10.86
CA SER A 104 -1.59 -4.71 9.50
C SER A 104 -0.60 -3.98 8.57
N LEU A 105 -0.07 -2.83 8.99
CA LEU A 105 0.91 -2.08 8.21
C LEU A 105 2.20 -2.87 7.96
N GLU A 106 2.72 -3.58 8.96
CA GLU A 106 3.90 -4.44 8.83
C GLU A 106 3.65 -5.62 7.88
N SER A 107 2.46 -6.22 7.94
CA SER A 107 2.04 -7.27 7.00
C SER A 107 2.01 -6.74 5.56
N GLN A 108 1.39 -5.58 5.33
CA GLN A 108 1.35 -4.97 3.99
C GLN A 108 2.73 -4.52 3.51
N ALA A 109 3.54 -3.92 4.38
CA ALA A 109 4.92 -3.55 4.05
C ALA A 109 5.77 -4.76 3.68
N THR A 110 5.62 -5.88 4.40
CA THR A 110 6.32 -7.14 4.10
C THR A 110 5.89 -7.73 2.77
N ALA A 111 4.58 -7.75 2.50
CA ALA A 111 4.03 -8.20 1.22
C ALA A 111 4.52 -7.32 0.05
N PHE A 112 4.51 -6.00 0.22
CA PHE A 112 5.01 -5.07 -0.79
C PHE A 112 6.51 -5.24 -1.02
N ARG A 113 7.31 -5.43 0.03
CA ARG A 113 8.75 -5.69 -0.08
C ARG A 113 9.05 -6.94 -0.92
N LYS A 114 8.30 -8.02 -0.73
CA LYS A 114 8.42 -9.24 -1.54
C LYS A 114 7.98 -9.04 -2.98
N LEU A 115 7.01 -8.15 -3.21
CA LEU A 115 6.44 -7.85 -4.52
C LEU A 115 7.33 -6.94 -5.38
N LEU A 116 8.12 -6.06 -4.78
CA LEU A 116 8.94 -5.08 -5.50
C LEU A 116 9.85 -5.68 -6.58
N PRO A 117 10.56 -6.81 -6.37
CA PRO A 117 11.33 -7.44 -7.44
C PRO A 117 10.50 -7.84 -8.66
N ALA A 118 9.28 -8.33 -8.46
CA ALA A 118 8.38 -8.70 -9.56
C ALA A 118 7.86 -7.47 -10.32
N LEU A 119 7.54 -6.39 -9.59
CA LEU A 119 7.08 -5.13 -10.20
C LEU A 119 8.19 -4.39 -10.98
N SER A 120 9.43 -4.52 -10.54
CA SER A 120 10.60 -3.93 -11.22
C SER A 120 11.12 -4.80 -12.37
N GLY A 121 10.64 -6.05 -12.48
CA GLY A 121 10.99 -6.98 -13.54
C GLY A 121 10.29 -6.70 -14.87
N VAL A 122 10.65 -7.46 -15.89
CA VAL A 122 10.11 -7.33 -17.26
C VAL A 122 8.59 -7.51 -17.29
N ASP A 123 8.06 -8.42 -16.46
CA ASP A 123 6.62 -8.74 -16.41
C ASP A 123 5.82 -7.83 -15.46
N GLY A 124 6.47 -6.87 -14.81
CA GLY A 124 5.84 -5.94 -13.86
C GLY A 124 4.65 -5.16 -14.46
N PRO A 125 4.77 -4.57 -15.66
CA PRO A 125 3.66 -3.93 -16.36
C PRO A 125 2.45 -4.85 -16.56
N ASP A 126 2.67 -6.09 -17.00
CA ASP A 126 1.60 -7.05 -17.26
C ASP A 126 0.93 -7.53 -15.97
N LEU A 127 1.70 -7.68 -14.89
CA LEU A 127 1.16 -7.96 -13.57
C LEU A 127 0.21 -6.85 -13.10
N LEU A 128 0.60 -5.58 -13.27
CA LEU A 128 -0.24 -4.43 -12.93
C LEU A 128 -1.48 -4.31 -13.80
N LEU A 129 -1.37 -4.58 -15.10
CA LEU A 129 -2.52 -4.57 -16.02
C LEU A 129 -3.53 -5.65 -15.67
N ARG A 130 -3.08 -6.88 -15.32
CA ARG A 130 -3.98 -7.98 -14.90
C ARG A 130 -4.76 -7.67 -13.63
N CYS A 131 -4.15 -6.93 -12.71
CA CYS A 131 -4.79 -6.49 -11.47
C CYS A 131 -5.43 -5.11 -11.55
N HIS A 132 -5.48 -4.48 -12.73
CA HIS A 132 -5.97 -3.12 -12.82
C HIS A 132 -7.44 -3.02 -12.39
N GLY A 133 -7.73 -2.12 -11.45
CA GLY A 133 -9.08 -1.92 -10.89
C GLY A 133 -9.49 -2.97 -9.85
N ARG A 134 -8.57 -3.85 -9.44
CA ARG A 134 -8.74 -4.82 -8.36
C ARG A 134 -7.98 -4.41 -7.10
#